data_AF-A0A2X1R7U5-F1
#
_entry.id   AF-A0A2X1R7U5-F1
#
_cell.length_a   1.000
_cell.length_b   1.000
_cell.length_c   1.000
_cell.angle_alpha   90.00
_cell.angle_beta   90.00
_cell.angle_gamma   90.00
#
_symmetry.space_group_name_H-M   'P 1'
#
loop_
_entity.id
_entity.type
_entity.pdbx_description
1 polymer ?
#
loop_
_entity_poly.entity_id
_entity_poly.type
_entity_poly.pdbx_seq_one_letter_code
_entity_poly.pdbx_strand_id
1 'polypeptide(L)'
;MNSILNRIAEHKQEEIAQAKRLKPLASLKNIDTLPVRDFIAGLHKINPAIIAEIKKASPSKGIIRADFDVATIAQIYEKMVPAVYLSLQTITFFKAIQVI
;
A
#
# COMPACT_ATOMS: atom_id res chain seq x y z
N MET A 1 -25.35 -11.13 -6.02
CA MET A 1 -25.16 -10.46 -4.71
C MET A 1 -23.86 -9.69 -4.78
N ASN A 2 -23.88 -8.36 -4.62
CA ASN A 2 -22.71 -7.52 -4.85
C ASN A 2 -22.02 -7.17 -3.51
N SER A 3 -20.98 -7.91 -3.15
CA SER A 3 -20.25 -7.70 -1.89
C SER A 3 -19.38 -6.43 -1.96
N ILE A 4 -18.97 -5.88 -0.82
CA ILE A 4 -17.99 -4.79 -0.80
C ILE A 4 -16.67 -5.19 -1.48
N LEU A 5 -16.29 -6.47 -1.38
CA LEU A 5 -15.11 -7.00 -2.06
C LEU A 5 -15.26 -6.99 -3.58
N ASN A 6 -16.43 -7.38 -4.10
CA ASN A 6 -16.71 -7.36 -5.55
C ASN A 6 -16.62 -5.92 -6.08
N ARG A 7 -17.22 -4.96 -5.36
CA ARG A 7 -17.14 -3.53 -5.71
C ARG A 7 -15.71 -3.01 -5.71
N ILE A 8 -14.89 -3.42 -4.74
CA ILE A 8 -13.45 -3.05 -4.71
C ILE A 8 -12.72 -3.64 -5.92
N ALA A 9 -12.99 -4.91 -6.25
CA ALA A 9 -12.34 -5.61 -7.35
C ALA A 9 -12.71 -5.01 -8.72
N GLU A 10 -14.00 -4.77 -8.96
CA GLU A 10 -14.51 -4.13 -10.19
C GLU A 10 -13.86 -2.77 -10.41
N HIS A 11 -13.85 -1.93 -9.37
CA HIS A 11 -13.23 -0.60 -9.48
C HIS A 11 -11.71 -0.67 -9.71
N LYS A 12 -11.01 -1.61 -9.06
CA LYS A 12 -9.57 -1.79 -9.28
C LYS A 12 -9.26 -2.24 -10.71
N GLN A 13 -10.14 -3.02 -11.35
CA GLN A 13 -9.97 -3.38 -12.76
C GLN A 13 -10.05 -2.15 -13.68
N GLU A 14 -10.98 -1.24 -13.42
CA GLU A 14 -11.10 0.03 -14.14
C GLU A 14 -9.85 0.91 -13.94
N GLU A 15 -9.39 1.06 -12.69
CA GLU A 15 -8.15 1.79 -12.35
C GLU A 15 -6.94 1.21 -13.11
N ILE A 16 -6.79 -0.13 -13.12
CA ILE A 16 -5.70 -0.80 -13.84
C ILE A 16 -5.81 -0.56 -15.35
N ALA A 17 -7.01 -0.65 -15.93
CA ALA A 17 -7.21 -0.43 -17.35
C ALA A 17 -6.83 1.00 -17.75
N GLN A 18 -7.20 2.00 -16.94
CA GLN A 18 -6.80 3.39 -17.16
C GLN A 18 -5.29 3.58 -16.99
N ALA A 19 -4.69 3.03 -15.94
CA ALA A 19 -3.25 3.11 -15.69
C ALA A 19 -2.43 2.50 -16.84
N LYS A 20 -2.86 1.34 -17.38
CA LYS A 20 -2.22 0.70 -18.55
C LYS A 20 -2.32 1.53 -19.82
N ARG A 21 -3.40 2.30 -20.01
CA ARG A 21 -3.53 3.22 -21.15
C ARG A 21 -2.57 4.42 -21.02
N LEU A 22 -2.43 4.97 -19.81
CA LEU A 22 -1.55 6.11 -19.55
C LEU A 22 -0.07 5.73 -19.54
N LYS A 23 0.25 4.55 -18.96
CA LYS A 23 1.61 4.04 -18.84
C LYS A 23 1.64 2.55 -19.22
N PRO A 24 1.81 2.24 -20.52
CA PRO A 24 1.84 0.86 -21.00
C PRO A 24 2.95 0.04 -20.34
N LEU A 25 2.70 -1.25 -20.07
CA LEU A 25 3.67 -2.12 -19.40
C LEU A 25 5.05 -2.15 -20.08
N ALA A 26 5.10 -2.02 -21.40
CA ALA A 26 6.34 -1.99 -22.16
C ALA A 26 7.27 -0.82 -21.75
N SER A 27 6.71 0.33 -21.33
CA SER A 27 7.50 1.47 -20.86
C SER A 27 8.06 1.29 -19.45
N LEU A 28 7.63 0.25 -18.73
CA LEU A 28 8.09 -0.05 -17.36
C LEU A 28 9.36 -0.91 -17.31
N LYS A 29 9.77 -1.53 -18.43
CA LYS A 29 10.85 -2.54 -18.44
C LYS A 29 12.23 -2.00 -18.02
N ASN A 30 12.47 -0.70 -18.20
CA ASN A 30 13.77 -0.07 -17.99
C ASN A 30 13.70 1.08 -16.96
N ILE A 31 12.73 1.04 -16.04
CA ILE A 31 12.66 2.04 -14.98
C ILE A 31 13.62 1.62 -13.87
N ASP A 32 14.48 2.54 -13.44
CA ASP A 32 15.31 2.34 -12.25
C ASP A 32 14.40 2.09 -11.04
N THR A 33 14.58 0.92 -10.43
CA THR A 33 13.83 0.53 -9.24
C THR A 33 14.75 0.56 -8.03
N LEU A 34 14.15 0.82 -6.86
CA LEU A 34 14.87 0.70 -5.61
C LEU A 34 15.27 -0.77 -5.40
N PRO A 35 16.41 -1.03 -4.73
CA PRO A 35 16.80 -2.40 -4.38
C PRO A 35 15.68 -3.14 -3.64
N VAL A 36 15.38 -4.34 -4.10
CA VAL A 36 14.37 -5.19 -3.48
C VAL A 36 14.88 -5.64 -2.11
N ARG A 37 14.10 -5.37 -1.06
CA ARG A 37 14.38 -5.85 0.29
C ARG A 37 13.84 -7.28 0.45
N ASP A 38 14.58 -8.13 1.16
CA ASP A 38 14.11 -9.48 1.47
C ASP A 38 13.04 -9.44 2.58
N PHE A 39 11.79 -9.63 2.16
CA PHE A 39 10.62 -9.63 3.04
C PHE A 39 10.63 -10.80 4.03
N ILE A 40 10.99 -12.01 3.57
CA ILE A 40 10.94 -13.23 4.40
C ILE A 40 12.03 -13.18 5.45
N ALA A 41 13.26 -12.80 5.06
CA ALA A 41 14.33 -12.59 6.02
C ALA A 41 13.96 -11.53 7.07
N GLY A 42 13.23 -10.48 6.67
CA GLY A 42 12.70 -9.47 7.59
C GLY A 42 11.80 -10.04 8.69
N LEU A 43 10.91 -10.98 8.34
CA LEU A 43 10.02 -11.65 9.30
C LEU A 43 10.77 -12.55 10.28
N HIS A 44 11.87 -13.17 9.87
CA HIS A 44 12.64 -14.07 10.75
C HIS A 44 13.57 -13.36 11.74
N LYS A 45 13.79 -12.04 11.61
CA LYS A 45 14.73 -11.31 12.48
C LYS A 45 14.24 -11.17 13.92
N ILE A 46 12.93 -11.25 14.17
CA ILE A 46 12.32 -10.86 15.45
C ILE A 46 11.16 -11.79 15.74
N ASN A 47 10.98 -12.13 17.01
CA ASN A 47 9.89 -12.97 17.47
C ASN A 47 9.19 -12.33 18.69
N PRO A 48 7.89 -11.97 18.60
CA PRO A 48 7.05 -12.07 17.42
C PRO A 48 7.44 -11.06 16.33
N ALA A 49 7.31 -11.47 15.07
CA ALA A 49 7.46 -10.57 13.93
C ALA A 49 6.27 -9.60 13.86
N ILE A 50 6.52 -8.33 13.55
CA ILE A 50 5.47 -7.31 13.42
C ILE A 50 5.47 -6.79 11.99
N ILE A 51 4.28 -6.73 11.39
CA ILE A 51 4.02 -6.02 10.13
C ILE A 51 3.20 -4.79 10.46
N ALA A 52 3.78 -3.61 10.25
CA ALA A 52 3.10 -2.34 10.53
C ALA A 52 2.44 -1.80 9.25
N GLU A 53 1.11 -1.65 9.28
CA GLU A 53 0.32 -1.13 8.16
C GLU A 53 0.10 0.40 8.31
N ILE A 54 0.43 1.15 7.26
CA ILE A 54 0.13 2.59 7.17
C ILE A 54 -1.21 2.77 6.44
N LYS A 55 -2.27 3.18 7.17
CA LYS A 55 -3.65 3.23 6.66
C LYS A 55 -4.41 4.50 7.07
N LYS A 56 -4.99 5.20 6.09
CA LYS A 56 -5.78 6.42 6.33
C LYS A 56 -7.23 6.13 6.70
N ALA A 57 -7.86 5.22 5.97
CA ALA A 57 -9.28 4.90 6.11
C ALA A 57 -9.57 3.42 5.79
N SER A 58 -10.75 2.93 6.13
CA SER A 58 -11.27 1.65 5.62
C SER A 58 -12.78 1.74 5.34
N PRO A 59 -13.35 0.85 4.49
CA PRO A 59 -14.80 0.80 4.27
C PRO A 59 -15.59 0.56 5.57
N SER A 60 -15.02 -0.20 6.50
CA SER A 60 -15.69 -0.57 7.76
C SER A 60 -15.57 0.47 8.86
N LYS A 61 -14.50 1.26 8.90
CA LYS A 61 -14.20 2.22 9.99
C LYS A 61 -14.18 3.68 9.57
N GLY A 62 -14.37 3.98 8.28
CA GLY A 62 -14.26 5.35 7.79
C GLY A 62 -12.83 5.88 7.93
N ILE A 63 -12.66 7.15 8.31
CA ILE A 63 -11.35 7.75 8.55
C ILE A 63 -10.75 7.20 9.85
N ILE A 64 -9.58 6.57 9.74
CA ILE A 64 -8.80 6.04 10.87
C ILE A 64 -7.79 7.09 11.34
N ARG A 65 -7.18 7.81 10.40
CA ARG A 65 -6.22 8.87 10.69
C ARG A 65 -6.43 10.05 9.74
N ALA A 66 -6.93 11.16 10.28
CA ALA A 66 -7.20 12.36 9.48
C ALA A 66 -5.90 13.03 8.98
N ASP A 67 -4.95 13.22 9.90
CA ASP A 67 -3.60 13.72 9.61
C ASP A 67 -2.68 12.58 9.15
N PHE A 68 -2.56 12.44 7.82
CA PHE A 68 -1.99 11.28 7.17
C PHE A 68 -0.75 11.62 6.34
N ASP A 69 0.33 11.98 7.03
CA ASP A 69 1.68 12.07 6.45
C ASP A 69 2.36 10.68 6.49
N VAL A 70 2.41 10.04 5.32
CA VAL A 70 3.00 8.70 5.16
C VAL A 70 4.49 8.68 5.50
N ALA A 71 5.24 9.73 5.17
CA ALA A 71 6.68 9.77 5.39
C ALA A 71 6.99 9.82 6.89
N THR A 72 6.29 10.71 7.61
CA THR A 72 6.41 10.80 9.06
C THR A 72 6.00 9.50 9.76
N ILE A 73 4.89 8.88 9.35
CA ILE A 73 4.44 7.61 9.94
C ILE A 73 5.46 6.50 9.69
N ALA A 74 6.01 6.40 8.47
CA ALA A 74 7.01 5.40 8.12
C ALA A 74 8.29 5.54 8.96
N GLN A 75 8.79 6.78 9.15
CA GLN A 75 9.97 7.05 9.99
C GLN A 75 9.73 6.70 11.46
N ILE A 76 8.52 6.94 11.97
CA ILE A 76 8.15 6.55 13.34
C ILE A 76 8.17 5.03 13.47
N TYR A 77 7.56 4.31 12.52
CA TYR A 77 7.54 2.85 12.54
C TYR A 77 8.95 2.26 12.42
N GLU A 78 9.80 2.84 11.58
CA GLU A 78 11.21 2.43 11.42
C GLU A 78 12.01 2.48 12.71
N LYS A 79 11.72 3.46 13.58
CA LYS A 79 12.42 3.65 14.86
C LYS A 79 11.83 2.82 16.00
N MET A 80 10.53 2.54 15.97
CA MET A 80 9.82 1.95 17.11
C MET A 80 9.77 0.43 17.07
N VAL A 81 9.76 -0.15 15.87
CA VAL A 81 9.59 -1.59 15.72
C VAL A 81 10.56 -2.04 14.64
N PRO A 82 11.44 -3.01 14.90
CA PRO A 82 12.06 -3.70 13.79
C PRO A 82 10.89 -4.49 13.15
N ALA A 83 10.37 -3.97 12.05
CA ALA A 83 9.13 -4.42 11.46
C ALA A 83 9.24 -4.44 9.95
N VAL A 84 8.34 -5.18 9.33
CA VAL A 84 8.10 -5.06 7.90
C VAL A 84 6.99 -4.04 7.69
N TYR A 85 7.21 -3.05 6.82
CA TYR A 85 6.26 -1.97 6.60
C TYR A 85 5.41 -2.25 5.36
N LEU A 86 4.10 -2.04 5.46
CA LEU A 86 3.18 -2.13 4.34
C LEU A 86 2.38 -0.84 4.21
N SER A 87 2.28 -0.30 2.99
CA SER A 87 1.37 0.79 2.66
C SER A 87 0.25 0.27 1.76
N LEU A 88 -0.98 0.72 2.03
CA LEU A 88 -2.10 0.43 1.13
C LEU A 88 -2.10 1.43 -0.04
N GLN A 89 -2.33 0.91 -1.25
CA GLN A 89 -2.26 1.68 -2.49
C GLN A 89 -3.63 1.93 -3.15
N THR A 90 -4.72 1.37 -2.58
CA THR A 90 -6.06 1.54 -3.15
C THR A 90 -6.70 2.85 -2.68
N ILE A 91 -6.76 3.83 -3.58
CA ILE A 91 -7.13 5.21 -3.30
C ILE A 91 -8.62 5.31 -2.91
N THR A 92 -9.52 4.78 -3.72
CA THR A 92 -10.97 5.00 -3.54
C THR A 92 -11.52 4.47 -2.22
N PHE A 93 -11.06 3.31 -1.76
CA PHE A 93 -11.61 2.65 -0.57
C PHE A 93 -10.79 2.86 0.71
N PHE A 94 -9.49 3.12 0.60
CA PHE A 94 -8.61 3.31 1.76
C PHE A 94 -8.03 4.71 1.86
N LYS A 95 -8.37 5.61 0.91
CA LYS A 95 -7.84 6.97 0.79
C LYS A 95 -6.31 7.00 0.78
N ALA A 96 -5.72 6.02 0.10
CA ALA A 96 -4.28 5.93 -0.13
C ALA A 96 -3.77 7.16 -0.89
N ILE A 97 -2.50 7.50 -0.68
CA ILE A 97 -1.82 8.53 -1.48
C ILE A 97 -1.42 7.89 -2.80
N GLN A 98 -1.68 8.59 -3.90
CA GLN A 98 -1.21 8.19 -5.22
C GLN A 98 0.30 8.40 -5.28
N VAL A 99 1.06 7.32 -5.18
CA VAL A 99 2.51 7.36 -5.46
C VAL A 99 2.63 7.31 -6.98
N ILE A 100 3.13 8.40 -7.56
CA ILE A 100 3.38 8.57 -9.01
C ILE A 100 4.66 7.85 -9.40
#